data_AF-A0A0H4PGD3-F1
#
_entry.id   AF-A0A0H4PGD3-F1
#
_cell.length_a   1.000
_cell.length_b   1.000
_cell.length_c   1.000
_cell.angle_alpha   90.00
_cell.angle_beta   90.00
_cell.angle_gamma   90.00
#
_symmetry.space_group_name_H-M   'P 1'
#
loop_
_entity.id
_entity.type
_entity.pdbx_description
1 polymer ?
#
loop_
_entity_poly.entity_id
_entity_poly.type
_entity_poly.pdbx_seq_one_letter_code
_entity_poly.pdbx_strand_id
1 'polypeptide(L)'
;MKTKNIICLIGLFSLVNLNLFAQIKMPQASPNSEISQQVGLTTLHLEYSRPSKKDRKIFGELVPFGKVWRTGANNPTTIEFDTDIKVNGRTLKAGKYAIYSIPEKKEWTIIFSNNTELWGAMGYDPSDDALRINVPVNKLKKPVESMEIHFSDLTDSGAQFNLSWDKTTVNFKIEMEVDRVVMSQITSLLIDKETNDPGLLFQAANYYYTQGKDLSLASEWVAKSVETDPKYYTVHLQAKIQAALGNTREAIAAAQKSMEMAEEAGNPDYVALNQRLINAIKK
;
A
#
# COMPACT_ATOMS: atom_id res chain seq x y z
N MET A 1 -12.48 -72.30 -58.20
CA MET A 1 -11.01 -72.14 -58.16
C MET A 1 -10.72 -70.73 -57.66
N LYS A 2 -10.26 -70.60 -56.40
CA LYS A 2 -8.84 -70.34 -56.01
C LYS A 2 -8.47 -68.86 -56.28
N THR A 3 -8.06 -68.00 -55.35
CA THR A 3 -7.54 -68.15 -53.98
C THR A 3 -7.59 -66.79 -53.25
N LYS A 4 -7.68 -66.87 -51.92
CA LYS A 4 -7.50 -65.82 -50.89
C LYS A 4 -6.29 -64.92 -51.12
N ASN A 5 -6.34 -63.68 -50.60
CA ASN A 5 -5.27 -63.16 -49.73
C ASN A 5 -5.79 -62.01 -48.83
N ILE A 6 -5.81 -62.32 -47.54
CA ILE A 6 -6.02 -61.41 -46.40
C ILE A 6 -4.69 -60.68 -46.17
N ILE A 7 -4.71 -59.35 -46.10
CA ILE A 7 -3.58 -58.56 -45.59
C ILE A 7 -4.04 -57.91 -44.28
N CYS A 8 -3.58 -58.50 -43.17
CA CYS A 8 -3.65 -57.92 -41.84
C CYS A 8 -2.70 -56.72 -41.77
N LEU A 9 -3.24 -55.52 -41.53
CA LEU A 9 -2.43 -54.35 -41.18
C LEU A 9 -2.28 -54.30 -39.66
N ILE A 10 -1.16 -54.83 -39.16
CA ILE A 10 -0.74 -54.71 -37.77
C ILE A 10 -0.23 -53.26 -37.58
N GLY A 11 -1.05 -52.42 -36.95
CA GLY A 11 -0.66 -51.09 -36.52
C GLY A 11 0.27 -51.17 -35.31
N LEU A 12 1.55 -50.94 -35.56
CA LEU A 12 2.61 -50.86 -34.56
C LEU A 12 2.37 -49.63 -33.65
N PHE A 13 1.89 -49.85 -32.43
CA PHE A 13 1.74 -48.80 -31.42
C PHE A 13 3.13 -48.45 -30.85
N SER A 14 3.80 -47.45 -31.42
CA SER A 14 5.05 -46.91 -30.88
C SER A 14 4.75 -46.11 -29.60
N LEU A 15 5.05 -46.70 -28.44
CA LEU A 15 5.14 -46.01 -27.15
C LEU A 15 6.24 -44.94 -27.21
N VAL A 16 5.84 -43.69 -27.39
CA VAL A 16 6.72 -42.53 -27.17
C VAL A 16 6.90 -42.40 -25.66
N ASN A 17 8.05 -42.86 -25.16
CA ASN A 17 8.48 -42.56 -23.80
C ASN A 17 8.89 -41.09 -23.74
N LEU A 18 8.00 -40.23 -23.22
CA LEU A 18 8.37 -38.89 -22.78
C LEU A 18 9.25 -39.03 -21.54
N ASN A 19 10.57 -39.09 -21.76
CA ASN A 19 11.52 -38.84 -20.69
C ASN A 19 11.44 -37.36 -20.33
N LEU A 20 10.54 -37.01 -19.41
CA LEU A 20 10.62 -35.78 -18.63
C LEU A 20 11.92 -35.89 -17.81
N PHE A 21 13.00 -35.27 -18.29
CA PHE A 21 14.18 -35.05 -17.48
C PHE A 21 13.77 -34.22 -16.27
N ALA A 22 13.56 -34.87 -15.13
CA ALA A 22 13.40 -34.20 -13.85
C ALA A 22 14.72 -33.49 -13.54
N GLN A 23 14.75 -32.17 -13.71
CA GLN A 23 15.88 -31.36 -13.25
C GLN A 23 15.85 -31.29 -11.72
N ILE A 24 17.03 -31.39 -11.09
CA ILE A 24 17.15 -31.14 -9.65
C ILE A 24 16.82 -29.67 -9.41
N LYS A 25 15.75 -29.41 -8.65
CA LYS A 25 15.39 -28.05 -8.23
C LYS A 25 16.39 -27.58 -7.18
N MET A 26 17.25 -26.63 -7.55
CA MET A 26 18.17 -25.97 -6.64
C MET A 26 17.55 -24.69 -6.08
N PRO A 27 17.90 -24.27 -4.84
CA PRO A 27 17.49 -22.96 -4.32
C PRO A 27 17.99 -21.83 -5.23
N GLN A 28 17.08 -20.91 -5.58
CA GLN A 28 17.42 -19.75 -6.41
C GLN A 28 18.34 -18.80 -5.62
N ALA A 29 19.43 -18.35 -6.25
CA ALA A 29 20.43 -17.49 -5.60
C ALA A 29 19.89 -16.12 -5.17
N SER A 30 18.76 -15.67 -5.73
CA SER A 30 18.04 -14.47 -5.33
C SER A 30 16.56 -14.82 -5.28
N PRO A 31 16.06 -15.26 -4.11
CA PRO A 31 14.67 -15.68 -3.93
C PRO A 31 13.68 -14.57 -4.28
N ASN A 32 12.49 -14.94 -4.75
CA ASN A 32 11.39 -14.01 -4.98
C ASN A 32 10.79 -13.51 -3.66
N SER A 33 10.17 -12.33 -3.69
CA SER A 33 9.42 -11.74 -2.60
C SER A 33 8.27 -10.92 -3.17
N GLU A 34 7.09 -11.10 -2.58
CA GLU A 34 5.88 -10.37 -2.92
C GLU A 34 5.36 -9.64 -1.68
N ILE A 35 4.90 -8.42 -1.86
CA ILE A 35 4.30 -7.58 -0.83
C ILE A 35 2.98 -7.04 -1.35
N SER A 36 1.91 -7.27 -0.60
CA SER A 36 0.61 -6.63 -0.81
C SER A 36 0.36 -5.70 0.38
N GLN A 37 0.29 -4.40 0.13
CA GLN A 37 0.16 -3.38 1.17
C GLN A 37 -1.00 -2.44 0.83
N GLN A 38 -2.02 -2.40 1.68
CA GLN A 38 -3.05 -1.38 1.59
C GLN A 38 -2.51 -0.05 2.14
N VAL A 39 -2.65 1.02 1.35
CA VAL A 39 -2.33 2.40 1.74
C VAL A 39 -3.52 3.27 1.37
N GLY A 40 -4.16 3.90 2.36
CA GLY A 40 -5.45 4.54 2.14
C GLY A 40 -6.46 3.58 1.51
N LEU A 41 -6.99 3.93 0.34
CA LEU A 41 -7.96 3.12 -0.41
C LEU A 41 -7.34 2.28 -1.54
N THR A 42 -6.01 2.33 -1.67
CA THR A 42 -5.27 1.74 -2.78
C THR A 42 -4.47 0.53 -2.29
N THR A 43 -4.39 -0.52 -3.11
CA THR A 43 -3.49 -1.66 -2.82
C THR A 43 -2.22 -1.54 -3.65
N LEU A 44 -1.07 -1.53 -2.98
CA LEU A 44 0.25 -1.58 -3.60
C LEU A 44 0.72 -3.04 -3.65
N HIS A 45 0.89 -3.58 -4.85
CA HIS A 45 1.49 -4.88 -5.09
C HIS A 45 2.93 -4.70 -5.56
N LEU A 46 3.89 -5.20 -4.79
CA LEU A 46 5.30 -5.17 -5.15
C LEU A 46 5.81 -6.60 -5.28
N GLU A 47 6.45 -6.90 -6.41
CA GLU A 47 7.14 -8.17 -6.63
C GLU A 47 8.61 -7.91 -6.97
N TYR A 48 9.53 -8.59 -6.30
CA TYR A 48 10.97 -8.42 -6.54
C TYR A 48 11.80 -9.63 -6.10
N SER A 49 12.94 -9.85 -6.75
CA SER A 49 13.94 -10.81 -6.26
C SER A 49 14.95 -10.15 -5.32
N ARG A 50 15.41 -10.89 -4.31
CA ARG A 50 16.30 -10.43 -3.24
C ARG A 50 17.75 -10.91 -3.43
N PRO A 51 18.63 -10.21 -4.18
CA PRO A 51 20.03 -10.59 -4.28
C PRO A 51 20.79 -10.42 -2.96
N SER A 52 21.68 -11.37 -2.66
CA SER A 52 22.58 -11.31 -1.50
C SER A 52 23.91 -10.64 -1.83
N LYS A 53 24.51 -9.96 -0.86
CA LYS A 53 25.79 -9.27 -1.00
C LYS A 53 26.93 -10.26 -1.19
N LYS A 54 27.01 -11.30 -0.37
CA LYS A 54 28.05 -12.35 -0.40
C LYS A 54 29.47 -11.78 -0.38
N ASP A 55 29.75 -10.90 0.59
CA ASP A 55 31.03 -10.20 0.77
C ASP A 55 31.48 -9.28 -0.38
N ARG A 56 30.73 -9.21 -1.48
CA ARG A 56 31.02 -8.31 -2.61
C ARG A 56 30.78 -6.84 -2.23
N LYS A 57 31.43 -5.96 -2.98
CA LYS A 57 31.06 -4.54 -3.04
C LYS A 57 29.91 -4.38 -4.04
N ILE A 58 28.81 -3.80 -3.59
CA ILE A 58 27.60 -3.68 -4.41
C ILE A 58 27.68 -2.47 -5.33
N PHE A 59 27.56 -1.27 -4.76
CA PHE A 59 27.47 -0.05 -5.54
C PHE A 59 28.86 0.46 -5.94
N GLY A 60 29.01 0.77 -7.23
CA GLY A 60 30.27 1.12 -7.86
C GLY A 60 31.12 -0.07 -8.31
N GLU A 61 30.61 -1.30 -8.20
CA GLU A 61 31.26 -2.51 -8.72
C GLU A 61 30.23 -3.46 -9.35
N LEU A 62 29.48 -4.22 -8.54
CA LEU A 62 28.42 -5.11 -9.06
C LEU A 62 27.31 -4.31 -9.75
N VAL A 63 26.93 -3.18 -9.16
CA VAL A 63 26.01 -2.20 -9.72
C VAL A 63 26.81 -0.93 -10.02
N PRO A 64 27.21 -0.69 -11.28
CA PRO A 64 28.00 0.49 -11.64
C PRO A 64 27.24 1.79 -11.40
N PHE A 65 27.96 2.83 -10.96
CA PHE A 65 27.38 4.17 -10.86
C PHE A 65 27.14 4.79 -12.24
N GLY A 66 26.12 5.64 -12.36
CA GLY A 66 25.78 6.36 -13.59
C GLY A 66 25.26 5.48 -14.72
N LYS A 67 24.90 4.22 -14.43
CA LYS A 67 24.33 3.25 -15.38
C LYS A 67 22.95 2.81 -14.92
N VAL A 68 22.07 2.60 -15.89
CA VAL A 68 20.74 2.02 -15.63
C VAL A 68 20.92 0.60 -15.11
N TRP A 69 20.22 0.31 -14.03
CA TRP A 69 20.15 -0.98 -13.38
C TRP A 69 18.69 -1.39 -13.27
N ARG A 70 18.36 -2.58 -13.76
CA ARG A 70 17.10 -3.25 -13.41
C ARG A 70 17.16 -3.58 -11.93
N THR A 71 16.49 -2.77 -11.12
CA THR A 71 16.53 -2.85 -9.66
C THR A 71 16.21 -4.28 -9.22
N GLY A 72 17.11 -4.90 -8.45
CA GLY A 72 17.03 -6.31 -8.04
C GLY A 72 17.74 -7.32 -8.95
N ALA A 73 17.32 -8.58 -8.88
CA ALA A 73 17.88 -9.74 -9.61
C ALA A 73 16.80 -10.47 -10.40
N ASN A 74 17.15 -11.37 -11.33
CA ASN A 74 16.22 -12.18 -12.12
C ASN A 74 15.12 -11.35 -12.83
N ASN A 75 13.84 -11.57 -12.49
CA ASN A 75 12.70 -10.83 -13.03
C ASN A 75 12.73 -9.36 -12.61
N PRO A 76 12.19 -8.44 -13.42
CA PRO A 76 12.03 -7.03 -13.04
C PRO A 76 11.36 -6.88 -11.68
N THR A 77 11.88 -5.98 -10.85
CA THR A 77 11.09 -5.50 -9.72
C THR A 77 9.88 -4.77 -10.29
N THR A 78 8.68 -5.19 -9.95
CA THR A 78 7.44 -4.54 -10.42
C THR A 78 6.64 -4.01 -9.25
N ILE A 79 5.97 -2.88 -9.47
CA ILE A 79 4.99 -2.29 -8.57
C ILE A 79 3.70 -2.03 -9.33
N GLU A 80 2.57 -2.42 -8.76
CA GLU A 80 1.24 -2.31 -9.34
C GLU A 80 0.26 -1.71 -8.34
N PHE A 81 -0.63 -0.87 -8.85
CA PHE A 81 -1.69 -0.22 -8.07
C PHE A 81 -2.83 0.22 -8.99
N ASP A 82 -4.03 0.29 -8.44
CA ASP A 82 -5.31 0.41 -9.17
C ASP A 82 -5.86 1.84 -9.27
N THR A 83 -5.18 2.81 -8.67
CA THR A 83 -5.58 4.23 -8.64
C THR A 83 -4.38 5.13 -8.87
N ASP A 84 -4.59 6.34 -9.38
CA ASP A 84 -3.50 7.31 -9.54
C ASP A 84 -2.85 7.62 -8.18
N ILE A 85 -1.53 7.62 -8.13
CA ILE A 85 -0.74 7.92 -6.93
C ILE A 85 0.16 9.14 -7.17
N LYS A 86 0.74 9.69 -6.11
CA LYS A 86 1.86 10.62 -6.19
C LYS A 86 3.11 9.96 -5.63
N VAL A 87 4.22 10.10 -6.34
CA VAL A 87 5.54 9.66 -5.90
C VAL A 87 6.42 10.90 -5.76
N ASN A 88 6.84 11.22 -4.54
CA ASN A 88 7.50 12.50 -4.19
C ASN A 88 6.74 13.71 -4.79
N GLY A 89 5.42 13.74 -4.65
CA GLY A 89 4.56 14.81 -5.16
C GLY A 89 4.26 14.80 -6.66
N ARG A 90 4.88 13.90 -7.44
CA ARG A 90 4.62 13.77 -8.89
C ARG A 90 3.58 12.68 -9.16
N THR A 91 2.56 12.99 -9.93
CA THR A 91 1.53 12.01 -10.29
C THR A 91 2.10 10.87 -11.14
N LEU A 92 1.74 9.64 -10.77
CA LEU A 92 1.92 8.42 -11.54
C LEU A 92 0.55 7.76 -11.70
N LYS A 93 0.20 7.41 -12.94
CA LYS A 93 -1.11 6.85 -13.26
C LYS A 93 -1.27 5.44 -12.69
N ALA A 94 -2.50 5.03 -12.43
CA ALA A 94 -2.80 3.63 -12.11
C ALA A 94 -2.20 2.69 -13.16
N GLY A 95 -1.63 1.58 -12.71
CA GLY A 95 -1.01 0.60 -13.60
C GLY A 95 0.09 -0.22 -12.93
N LYS A 96 0.76 -1.03 -13.75
CA LYS A 96 1.91 -1.85 -13.37
C LYS A 96 3.18 -1.27 -14.00
N TYR A 97 4.22 -1.13 -13.19
CA TYR A 97 5.49 -0.52 -13.60
C TYR A 97 6.67 -1.39 -13.19
N ALA A 98 7.66 -1.51 -14.06
CA ALA A 98 8.98 -2.00 -13.66
C ALA A 98 9.81 -0.88 -13.01
N ILE A 99 10.57 -1.23 -11.98
CA ILE A 99 11.46 -0.31 -11.27
C ILE A 99 12.89 -0.44 -11.79
N TYR A 100 13.37 0.61 -12.44
CA TYR A 100 14.78 0.79 -12.78
C TYR A 100 15.39 1.87 -11.89
N SER A 101 16.71 1.81 -11.72
CA SER A 101 17.46 2.81 -10.96
C SER A 101 18.72 3.21 -11.71
N ILE A 102 19.15 4.46 -11.55
CA ILE A 102 20.49 4.93 -11.91
C ILE A 102 21.18 5.33 -10.60
N PRO A 103 21.98 4.43 -10.00
CA PRO A 103 22.68 4.74 -8.77
C PRO A 103 23.80 5.76 -8.98
N GLU A 104 23.89 6.74 -8.08
CA GLU A 104 25.08 7.57 -7.88
C GLU A 104 25.47 7.58 -6.39
N LYS A 105 26.59 8.24 -6.06
CA LYS A 105 27.11 8.28 -4.68
C LYS A 105 26.25 9.08 -3.70
N LYS A 106 25.48 10.05 -4.18
CA LYS A 106 24.72 10.99 -3.34
C LYS A 106 23.21 10.93 -3.56
N GLU A 107 22.79 10.58 -4.76
CA GLU A 107 21.40 10.61 -5.19
C GLU A 107 21.19 9.48 -6.19
N TRP A 108 20.03 8.84 -6.18
CA TRP A 108 19.66 7.89 -7.22
C TRP A 108 18.53 8.47 -8.05
N THR A 109 18.52 8.18 -9.35
CA THR A 109 17.30 8.32 -10.15
C THR A 109 16.52 7.02 -10.08
N ILE A 110 15.33 7.03 -9.49
CA ILE A 110 14.36 5.92 -9.55
C ILE A 110 13.45 6.15 -10.75
N ILE A 111 13.17 5.07 -11.47
CA ILE A 111 12.47 5.09 -12.75
C ILE A 111 11.34 4.07 -12.68
N PHE A 112 10.13 4.53 -12.99
CA PHE A 112 8.95 3.70 -13.21
C PHE A 112 8.75 3.56 -14.71
N SER A 113 8.97 2.36 -15.24
CA SER A 113 8.86 2.06 -16.67
C SER A 113 7.59 1.27 -16.97
N ASN A 114 6.91 1.61 -18.07
CA ASN A 114 5.76 0.86 -18.59
C ASN A 114 6.16 -0.53 -19.13
N ASN A 115 7.45 -0.76 -19.38
CA ASN A 115 7.95 -2.04 -19.87
C ASN A 115 8.25 -2.99 -18.71
N THR A 116 7.26 -3.83 -18.37
CA THR A 116 7.30 -4.72 -17.21
C THR A 116 8.02 -6.05 -17.46
N GLU A 117 8.31 -6.37 -18.72
CA GLU A 117 8.79 -7.70 -19.14
C GLU A 117 10.29 -7.73 -19.44
N LEU A 118 10.94 -6.56 -19.57
CA LEU A 118 12.33 -6.49 -20.00
C LEU A 118 13.27 -7.10 -18.96
N TRP A 119 13.99 -8.15 -19.37
CA TRP A 119 14.97 -8.82 -18.52
C TRP A 119 16.34 -8.14 -18.57
N GLY A 120 16.79 -7.63 -17.42
CA GLY A 120 18.04 -6.85 -17.31
C GLY A 120 17.91 -5.39 -17.76
N ALA A 121 19.04 -4.75 -18.06
CA ALA A 121 19.08 -3.35 -18.52
C ALA A 121 19.45 -3.22 -20.02
N MET A 122 19.78 -4.34 -20.68
CA MET A 122 20.05 -4.36 -22.11
C MET A 122 18.71 -4.27 -22.86
N GLY A 123 18.56 -3.29 -23.74
CA GLY A 123 17.28 -3.00 -24.40
C GLY A 123 16.37 -2.05 -23.62
N TYR A 124 16.86 -1.46 -22.52
CA TYR A 124 16.15 -0.40 -21.82
C TYR A 124 15.97 0.82 -22.74
N ASP A 125 14.74 1.31 -22.87
CA ASP A 125 14.38 2.49 -23.64
C ASP A 125 13.80 3.59 -22.72
N PRO A 126 14.44 4.77 -22.62
CA PRO A 126 13.88 5.91 -21.90
C PRO A 126 12.47 6.34 -22.33
N SER A 127 12.02 6.00 -23.54
CA SER A 127 10.64 6.31 -23.97
C SER A 127 9.57 5.54 -23.21
N ASP A 128 9.94 4.41 -22.59
CA ASP A 128 9.03 3.59 -21.79
C ASP A 128 8.83 4.16 -20.38
N ASP A 129 9.58 5.19 -19.98
CA ASP A 129 9.50 5.76 -18.63
C ASP A 129 8.20 6.54 -18.41
N ALA A 130 7.39 6.11 -17.45
CA ALA A 130 6.23 6.85 -16.98
C ALA A 130 6.62 7.95 -15.99
N LEU A 131 7.62 7.70 -15.14
CA LEU A 131 8.08 8.67 -14.14
C LEU A 131 9.55 8.45 -13.78
N ARG A 132 10.28 9.56 -13.58
CA ARG A 132 11.60 9.58 -12.95
C ARG A 132 11.56 10.46 -11.71
N ILE A 133 12.15 10.00 -10.62
CA ILE A 133 12.35 10.80 -9.41
C ILE A 133 13.80 10.70 -8.98
N ASN A 134 14.29 11.75 -8.33
CA ASN A 134 15.59 11.74 -7.70
C ASN A 134 15.41 11.59 -6.19
N VAL A 135 16.20 10.71 -5.57
CA VAL A 135 16.10 10.36 -4.16
C VAL A 135 17.49 10.37 -3.51
N PRO A 136 17.66 10.99 -2.32
CA PRO A 136 18.96 11.03 -1.68
C PRO A 136 19.39 9.65 -1.19
N VAL A 137 20.70 9.40 -1.27
CA VAL A 137 21.31 8.20 -0.72
C VAL A 137 21.60 8.39 0.76
N ASN A 138 21.06 7.50 1.58
CA ASN A 138 21.36 7.41 3.00
C ASN A 138 22.30 6.23 3.27
N LYS A 139 23.24 6.41 4.21
CA LYS A 139 24.17 5.37 4.62
C LYS A 139 23.71 4.68 5.89
N LEU A 140 23.64 3.35 5.84
CA LEU A 140 23.32 2.51 7.00
C LEU A 140 24.58 2.22 7.83
N LYS A 141 24.40 2.13 9.15
CA LYS A 141 25.49 1.76 10.08
C LYS A 141 25.94 0.30 9.88
N LYS A 142 24.98 -0.60 9.67
CA LYS A 142 25.18 -2.03 9.41
C LYS A 142 24.78 -2.35 7.98
N PRO A 143 25.50 -3.26 7.29
CA PRO A 143 25.11 -3.68 5.95
C PRO A 143 23.84 -4.55 5.98
N VAL A 144 23.02 -4.41 4.95
CA VAL A 144 21.90 -5.30 4.63
C VAL A 144 22.40 -6.37 3.66
N GLU A 145 22.40 -7.63 4.11
CA GLU A 145 22.99 -8.75 3.35
C GLU A 145 22.16 -9.09 2.11
N SER A 146 20.87 -9.34 2.27
CA SER A 146 19.95 -9.59 1.17
C SER A 146 19.13 -8.33 0.90
N MET A 147 19.15 -7.85 -0.35
CA MET A 147 18.39 -6.67 -0.74
C MET A 147 16.95 -6.77 -0.25
N GLU A 148 16.47 -5.66 0.31
CA GLU A 148 15.15 -5.56 0.92
C GLU A 148 14.45 -4.33 0.39
N ILE A 149 13.19 -4.53 -0.01
CA ILE A 149 12.24 -3.48 -0.32
C ILE A 149 11.04 -3.65 0.61
N HIS A 150 10.58 -2.57 1.24
CA HIS A 150 9.39 -2.57 2.11
C HIS A 150 8.73 -1.20 2.17
N PHE A 151 7.48 -1.18 2.63
CA PHE A 151 6.75 0.04 2.96
C PHE A 151 6.86 0.33 4.47
N SER A 152 7.15 1.58 4.84
CA SER A 152 7.17 2.05 6.25
C SER A 152 6.29 3.30 6.41
N ASP A 153 6.13 3.75 7.66
CA ASP A 153 5.49 5.03 8.00
C ASP A 153 4.11 5.20 7.34
N LEU A 154 3.29 4.14 7.43
CA LEU A 154 1.93 4.12 6.90
C LEU A 154 1.08 5.20 7.58
N THR A 155 0.33 5.91 6.74
CA THR A 155 -0.68 6.90 7.12
C THR A 155 -1.98 6.59 6.37
N ASP A 156 -3.05 7.30 6.71
CA ASP A 156 -4.36 7.15 6.05
C ASP A 156 -4.33 7.42 4.54
N SER A 157 -3.27 8.05 4.01
CA SER A 157 -3.16 8.42 2.60
C SER A 157 -1.76 8.28 2.02
N GLY A 158 -0.83 7.58 2.69
CA GLY A 158 0.53 7.49 2.19
C GLY A 158 1.43 6.53 2.95
N ALA A 159 2.58 6.26 2.36
CA ALA A 159 3.62 5.39 2.90
C ALA A 159 5.00 5.87 2.43
N GLN A 160 6.05 5.39 3.10
CA GLN A 160 7.42 5.47 2.61
C GLN A 160 7.79 4.17 1.90
N PHE A 161 8.25 4.27 0.65
CA PHE A 161 8.93 3.16 -0.01
C PHE A 161 10.40 3.17 0.39
N ASN A 162 10.94 2.02 0.77
CA ASN A 162 12.32 1.87 1.18
C ASN A 162 13.00 0.77 0.38
N LEU A 163 14.19 1.05 -0.16
CA LEU A 163 15.09 0.05 -0.74
C LEU A 163 16.41 0.09 0.00
N SER A 164 16.85 -1.06 0.53
CA SER A 164 18.12 -1.20 1.24
C SER A 164 18.94 -2.38 0.73
N TRP A 165 20.24 -2.16 0.49
CA TRP A 165 21.20 -3.22 0.19
C TRP A 165 22.61 -2.77 0.53
N ASP A 166 23.43 -3.66 1.09
CA ASP A 166 24.71 -3.30 1.69
C ASP A 166 24.52 -2.13 2.67
N LYS A 167 25.40 -1.12 2.69
CA LYS A 167 25.25 0.06 3.54
C LYS A 167 24.46 1.20 2.89
N THR A 168 23.70 0.92 1.83
CA THR A 168 22.98 1.94 1.07
C THR A 168 21.49 1.76 1.25
N THR A 169 20.80 2.85 1.54
CA THR A 169 19.33 2.91 1.50
C THR A 169 18.86 4.15 0.76
N VAL A 170 17.80 4.00 -0.01
CA VAL A 170 17.06 5.11 -0.62
C VAL A 170 15.59 4.96 -0.26
N ASN A 171 14.93 6.08 -0.04
CA ASN A 171 13.51 6.11 0.26
C ASN A 171 12.82 7.27 -0.45
N PHE A 172 11.52 7.11 -0.68
CA PHE A 172 10.67 8.13 -1.25
C PHE A 172 9.23 7.95 -0.82
N LYS A 173 8.51 9.07 -0.78
CA LYS A 173 7.12 9.11 -0.35
C LYS A 173 6.21 8.68 -1.48
N ILE A 174 5.23 7.86 -1.13
CA ILE A 174 4.11 7.48 -1.98
C ILE A 174 2.83 7.97 -1.30
N GLU A 175 1.97 8.67 -2.05
CA GLU A 175 0.73 9.27 -1.55
C GLU A 175 -0.45 8.92 -2.44
N MET A 176 -1.59 8.59 -1.82
CA MET A 176 -2.85 8.24 -2.47
C MET A 176 -3.79 9.43 -2.44
N GLU A 177 -4.61 9.57 -3.48
CA GLU A 177 -5.65 10.60 -3.53
C GLU A 177 -6.93 10.15 -2.81
N VAL A 178 -6.85 10.03 -1.47
CA VAL A 178 -7.96 9.54 -0.63
C VAL A 178 -9.07 10.59 -0.48
N ASP A 179 -8.70 11.86 -0.30
CA ASP A 179 -9.65 12.92 0.03
C ASP A 179 -10.71 13.11 -1.05
N ARG A 180 -10.27 13.20 -2.31
CA ARG A 180 -11.19 13.31 -3.44
C ARG A 180 -12.19 12.16 -3.50
N VAL A 181 -11.74 10.92 -3.24
CA VAL A 181 -12.59 9.72 -3.31
C VAL A 181 -13.62 9.73 -2.18
N VAL A 182 -13.18 9.93 -0.94
CA VAL A 182 -14.09 9.93 0.22
C VAL A 182 -15.08 11.10 0.13
N MET A 183 -14.63 12.29 -0.25
CA MET A 183 -15.52 13.43 -0.44
C MET A 183 -16.56 13.18 -1.53
N SER A 184 -16.18 12.56 -2.66
CA SER A 184 -17.13 12.17 -3.70
C SER A 184 -18.18 11.16 -3.20
N GLN A 185 -17.79 10.25 -2.31
CA GLN A 185 -18.72 9.30 -1.68
C GLN A 185 -19.65 10.00 -0.69
N ILE A 186 -19.13 10.90 0.15
CA ILE A 186 -19.94 11.69 1.07
C ILE A 186 -20.97 12.52 0.30
N THR A 187 -20.56 13.19 -0.78
CA THR A 187 -21.49 13.95 -1.62
C THR A 187 -22.58 13.04 -2.20
N SER A 188 -22.21 11.95 -2.89
CA SER A 188 -23.17 11.11 -3.61
C SER A 188 -24.06 10.22 -2.73
N LEU A 189 -23.58 9.81 -1.55
CA LEU A 189 -24.30 8.90 -0.65
C LEU A 189 -25.05 9.63 0.46
N LEU A 190 -24.59 10.80 0.87
CA LEU A 190 -25.14 11.54 2.00
C LEU A 190 -25.77 12.86 1.60
N ILE A 191 -25.04 13.74 0.93
CA ILE A 191 -25.49 15.11 0.64
C ILE A 191 -26.56 15.10 -0.45
N ASP A 192 -26.26 14.55 -1.62
CA ASP A 192 -27.16 14.57 -2.78
C ASP A 192 -28.44 13.74 -2.55
N LYS A 193 -28.36 12.75 -1.65
CA LYS A 193 -29.48 11.88 -1.29
C LYS A 193 -30.26 12.35 -0.07
N GLU A 194 -29.79 13.41 0.60
CA GLU A 194 -30.33 13.89 1.87
C GLU A 194 -30.57 12.75 2.88
N THR A 195 -29.61 11.82 2.98
CA THR A 195 -29.80 10.58 3.74
C THR A 195 -29.96 10.85 5.24
N ASN A 196 -30.76 10.00 5.89
CA ASN A 196 -30.89 9.93 7.34
C ASN A 196 -30.23 8.68 7.93
N ASP A 197 -29.47 7.92 7.12
CA ASP A 197 -28.79 6.73 7.59
C ASP A 197 -27.75 7.08 8.68
N PRO A 198 -27.92 6.57 9.92
CA PRO A 198 -27.04 6.96 11.03
C PRO A 198 -25.60 6.48 10.83
N GLY A 199 -25.39 5.40 10.07
CA GLY A 199 -24.06 4.87 9.76
C GLY A 199 -23.29 5.80 8.82
N LEU A 200 -23.91 6.22 7.72
CA LEU A 200 -23.32 7.17 6.76
C LEU A 200 -23.05 8.53 7.42
N LEU A 201 -23.98 9.02 8.22
CA LEU A 201 -23.81 10.27 8.99
C LEU A 201 -22.61 10.18 9.94
N PHE A 202 -22.48 9.08 10.68
CA PHE A 202 -21.33 8.85 11.55
C PHE A 202 -20.01 8.79 10.77
N GLN A 203 -19.97 8.04 9.66
CA GLN A 203 -18.77 7.91 8.83
C GLN A 203 -18.30 9.26 8.28
N ALA A 204 -19.22 10.07 7.75
CA ALA A 204 -18.92 11.39 7.23
C ALA A 204 -18.46 12.35 8.33
N ALA A 205 -19.15 12.37 9.48
CA ALA A 205 -18.76 13.19 10.63
C ALA A 205 -17.35 12.82 11.14
N ASN A 206 -17.06 11.52 11.24
CA ASN A 206 -15.75 11.04 11.67
C ASN A 206 -14.66 11.48 10.69
N TYR A 207 -14.92 11.34 9.39
CA TYR A 207 -13.98 11.77 8.36
C TYR A 207 -13.70 13.27 8.40
N TYR A 208 -14.75 14.10 8.52
CA TYR A 208 -14.59 15.54 8.63
C TYR A 208 -13.81 15.93 9.89
N TYR A 209 -14.07 15.27 11.01
CA TYR A 209 -13.33 15.48 12.25
C TYR A 209 -11.85 15.10 12.11
N THR A 210 -11.51 13.92 11.58
CA THR A 210 -10.12 13.45 11.50
C THR A 210 -9.30 14.23 10.48
N GLN A 211 -9.92 14.70 9.39
CA GLN A 211 -9.25 15.51 8.36
C GLN A 211 -9.27 17.01 8.65
N GLY A 212 -9.78 17.44 9.81
CA GLY A 212 -9.82 18.86 10.19
C GLY A 212 -10.65 19.72 9.23
N LYS A 213 -11.75 19.17 8.71
CA LYS A 213 -12.71 19.88 7.83
C LYS A 213 -13.72 20.68 8.67
N ASP A 214 -14.89 20.97 8.12
CA ASP A 214 -15.94 21.70 8.83
C ASP A 214 -16.47 20.92 10.04
N LEU A 215 -16.04 21.35 11.23
CA LEU A 215 -16.43 20.73 12.50
C LEU A 215 -17.88 21.02 12.87
N SER A 216 -18.48 22.12 12.39
CA SER A 216 -19.88 22.44 12.65
C SER A 216 -20.77 21.45 11.91
N LEU A 217 -20.47 21.22 10.63
CA LEU A 217 -21.19 20.22 9.82
C LEU A 217 -20.97 18.80 10.36
N ALA A 218 -19.75 18.45 10.76
CA ALA A 218 -19.47 17.17 11.43
C ALA A 218 -20.30 17.01 12.72
N SER A 219 -20.45 18.08 13.49
CA SER A 219 -21.27 18.10 14.71
C SER A 219 -22.75 17.86 14.42
N GLU A 220 -23.29 18.44 13.35
CA GLU A 220 -24.68 18.21 12.93
C GLU A 220 -24.92 16.75 12.53
N TRP A 221 -24.04 16.20 11.69
CA TRP A 221 -24.17 14.81 11.24
C TRP A 221 -24.04 13.80 12.39
N VAL A 222 -23.07 13.98 13.28
CA VAL A 222 -22.93 13.06 14.43
C VAL A 222 -24.10 13.18 15.41
N ALA A 223 -24.64 14.39 15.61
CA ALA A 223 -25.81 14.57 16.48
C ALA A 223 -27.02 13.81 15.93
N LYS A 224 -27.29 13.91 14.62
CA LYS A 224 -28.37 13.20 13.95
C LYS A 224 -28.18 11.67 13.97
N SER A 225 -26.93 11.21 13.79
CA SER A 225 -26.57 9.79 13.94
C SER A 225 -26.90 9.28 15.36
N VAL A 226 -26.45 10.01 16.39
CA VAL A 226 -26.66 9.67 17.81
C VAL A 226 -28.14 9.72 18.20
N GLU A 227 -28.90 10.67 17.67
CA GLU A 227 -30.35 10.75 17.92
C GLU A 227 -31.10 9.53 17.37
N THR A 228 -30.68 9.04 16.21
CA THR A 228 -31.35 7.93 15.51
C THR A 228 -30.95 6.56 16.05
N ASP A 229 -29.64 6.31 16.25
CA ASP A 229 -29.10 5.02 16.68
C ASP A 229 -27.90 5.23 17.62
N PRO A 230 -28.15 5.63 18.89
CA PRO A 230 -27.09 5.96 19.82
C PRO A 230 -26.26 4.71 20.16
N LYS A 231 -24.96 4.79 19.88
CA LYS A 231 -23.96 3.80 20.28
C LYS A 231 -22.82 4.45 21.04
N TYR A 232 -22.21 3.75 21.99
CA TYR A 232 -21.14 4.30 22.83
C TYR A 232 -20.06 5.00 21.98
N TYR A 233 -19.67 4.43 20.84
CA TYR A 233 -18.65 5.01 19.96
C TYR A 233 -19.12 6.22 19.14
N THR A 234 -20.41 6.29 18.76
CA THR A 234 -20.98 7.48 18.09
C THR A 234 -21.08 8.67 19.05
N VAL A 235 -21.50 8.41 20.29
CA VAL A 235 -21.54 9.43 21.36
C VAL A 235 -20.12 9.88 21.74
N HIS A 236 -19.14 8.97 21.71
CA HIS A 236 -17.74 9.33 21.91
C HIS A 236 -17.23 10.29 20.83
N LEU A 237 -17.55 10.04 19.56
CA LEU A 237 -17.19 10.95 18.48
C LEU A 237 -17.86 12.32 18.66
N GLN A 238 -19.13 12.35 19.05
CA GLN A 238 -19.83 13.60 19.38
C GLN A 238 -19.07 14.37 20.46
N ALA A 239 -18.64 13.69 21.54
CA ALA A 239 -17.84 14.32 22.59
C ALA A 239 -16.53 14.92 22.06
N LYS A 240 -15.81 14.19 21.19
CA LYS A 240 -14.57 14.65 20.57
C LYS A 240 -14.77 15.89 19.69
N ILE A 241 -15.84 15.91 18.89
CA ILE A 241 -16.17 17.04 18.01
C ILE A 241 -16.56 18.26 18.86
N GLN A 242 -17.40 18.09 19.89
CA GLN A 242 -17.77 19.18 20.80
C GLN A 242 -16.55 19.74 21.52
N ALA A 243 -15.61 18.90 21.95
CA ALA A 243 -14.36 19.35 22.56
C ALA A 243 -13.53 20.19 21.58
N ALA A 244 -13.41 19.75 20.32
CA ALA A 244 -12.67 20.48 19.28
C ALA A 244 -13.34 21.82 18.90
N LEU A 245 -14.66 21.91 19.03
CA LEU A 245 -15.43 23.16 18.88
C LEU A 245 -15.34 24.09 20.10
N GLY A 246 -14.71 23.67 21.20
CA GLY A 246 -14.63 24.43 22.45
C GLY A 246 -15.87 24.31 23.35
N ASN A 247 -16.86 23.49 22.97
CA ASN A 247 -18.11 23.26 23.70
C ASN A 247 -17.87 22.29 24.87
N THR A 248 -17.14 22.78 25.86
CA THR A 248 -16.59 22.01 26.98
C THR A 248 -17.65 21.24 27.77
N ARG A 249 -18.79 21.88 28.07
CA ARG A 249 -19.84 21.27 28.88
C ARG A 249 -20.52 20.13 28.13
N GLU A 250 -20.85 20.37 26.86
CA GLU A 250 -21.49 19.42 25.96
C GLU A 250 -20.56 18.23 25.69
N ALA A 251 -19.26 18.50 25.51
CA ALA A 251 -18.24 17.47 25.34
C ALA A 251 -18.13 16.54 26.56
N ILE A 252 -18.09 17.10 27.78
CA ILE A 252 -18.03 16.31 29.02
C ILE A 252 -19.30 15.47 29.19
N ALA A 253 -20.48 16.07 28.97
CA ALA A 253 -21.76 15.36 29.09
C ALA A 253 -21.85 14.19 28.10
N ALA A 254 -21.47 14.40 26.83
CA ALA A 254 -21.43 13.34 25.82
C ALA A 254 -20.40 12.26 26.19
N ALA A 255 -19.21 12.63 26.68
CA ALA A 255 -18.19 11.65 27.09
C ALA A 255 -18.66 10.80 28.28
N GLN A 256 -19.34 11.39 29.26
CA GLN A 256 -19.92 10.64 30.40
C GLN A 256 -20.98 9.65 29.93
N LYS A 257 -21.93 10.09 29.09
CA LYS A 257 -22.95 9.21 28.50
C LYS A 257 -22.32 8.07 27.69
N SER A 258 -21.32 8.37 26.87
CA SER A 258 -20.58 7.36 26.11
C SER A 258 -19.87 6.34 27.02
N MET A 259 -19.31 6.81 28.14
CA MET A 259 -18.65 5.97 29.14
C MET A 259 -19.62 5.01 29.81
N GLU A 260 -20.77 5.50 30.28
CA GLU A 260 -21.84 4.69 30.87
C GLU A 260 -22.31 3.59 29.89
N MET A 261 -22.59 3.96 28.64
CA MET A 261 -22.98 3.00 27.60
C MET A 261 -21.87 1.97 27.31
N ALA A 262 -20.59 2.35 27.42
CA ALA A 262 -19.47 1.44 27.23
C ALA A 262 -19.30 0.48 28.42
N GLU A 263 -19.58 0.93 29.65
CA GLU A 263 -19.60 0.08 30.84
C GLU A 263 -20.70 -0.99 30.74
N GLU A 264 -21.92 -0.58 30.37
CA GLU A 264 -23.04 -1.49 30.13
C GLU A 264 -22.74 -2.52 29.04
N ALA A 265 -22.03 -2.10 27.98
CA ALA A 265 -21.59 -2.96 26.90
C ALA A 265 -20.35 -3.81 27.23
N GLY A 266 -19.77 -3.68 28.43
CA GLY A 266 -18.56 -4.40 28.84
C GLY A 266 -17.32 -4.05 28.01
N ASN A 267 -17.22 -2.82 27.49
CA ASN A 267 -16.11 -2.35 26.65
C ASN A 267 -15.16 -1.40 27.44
N PRO A 268 -14.15 -1.95 28.15
CA PRO A 268 -13.25 -1.14 28.98
C PRO A 268 -12.38 -0.15 28.18
N ASP A 269 -12.14 -0.41 26.89
CA ASP A 269 -11.34 0.48 26.05
C ASP A 269 -12.04 1.83 25.83
N TYR A 270 -13.35 1.79 25.56
CA TYR A 270 -14.15 3.02 25.42
C TYR A 270 -14.38 3.74 26.74
N VAL A 271 -14.44 3.01 27.87
CA VAL A 271 -14.45 3.64 29.20
C VAL A 271 -13.17 4.45 29.39
N ALA A 272 -12.01 3.85 29.11
CA ALA A 272 -10.72 4.52 29.22
C ALA A 272 -10.56 5.69 28.24
N LEU A 273 -11.07 5.57 27.01
CA LEU A 273 -11.07 6.65 26.02
C LEU A 273 -11.87 7.87 26.49
N ASN A 274 -13.08 7.66 27.01
CA ASN A 274 -13.91 8.73 27.54
C ASN A 274 -13.28 9.38 28.78
N GLN A 275 -12.76 8.60 29.71
CA GLN A 275 -12.08 9.14 30.89
C GLN A 275 -10.87 9.99 30.51
N ARG A 276 -10.06 9.55 29.52
CA ARG A 276 -8.93 10.34 29.00
C ARG A 276 -9.41 11.66 28.38
N LEU A 277 -10.49 11.62 27.58
CA LEU A 277 -11.06 12.83 26.97
C LEU A 277 -11.54 13.82 28.04
N ILE A 278 -12.30 13.37 29.03
CA ILE A 278 -12.78 14.21 30.13
C ILE A 278 -11.61 14.85 30.89
N ASN A 279 -10.56 14.07 31.17
CA ASN A 279 -9.37 14.57 31.85
C ASN A 279 -8.59 15.58 31.01
N ALA A 280 -8.57 15.42 29.67
CA ALA A 280 -7.92 16.37 28.77
C ALA A 280 -8.67 17.69 28.69
N ILE A 281 -10.02 17.66 28.70
CA ILE A 281 -10.87 18.86 28.64
C ILE A 281 -10.79 19.69 29.94
N LYS A 282 -10.58 19.05 31.09
CA LYS A 282 -10.55 19.71 32.41
C LYS A 282 -9.21 20.36 32.77
N LYS A 283 -8.16 20.16 31.97
CA LYS A 283 -6.84 20.76 32.16
C LYS A 283 -6.77 22.13 31.51
#